data_AF-A0A936JUI9-F1
#
_entry.id   AF-A0A936JUI9-F1
#
_cell.length_a   1.000
_cell.length_b   1.000
_cell.length_c   1.000
_cell.angle_alpha   90.00
_cell.angle_beta   90.00
_cell.angle_gamma   90.00
#
_symmetry.space_group_name_H-M   'P 1'
#
loop_
_entity.id
_entity.type
_entity.pdbx_description
1 polymer ?
#
loop_
_entity_poly.entity_id
_entity_poly.type
_entity_poly.pdbx_seq_one_letter_code
_entity_poly.pdbx_strand_id
1 'polypeptide(L)'
;MGRWLFAAIVDWAVIIAVFAAVAWIDHPLAYALAIVPLGSRQQALGALFHDASHRLVSRRHLANDILGNVLAAWPLGLTLGGYRRYHFAHHKHLGTELDPEITHKRTLQQWSLPASPLRTARDFASDLVGGGLPHLVAAGSLTRPVSFIETAGIGIFWIAIFLCAFRLHVVWMPLLWIISIATVFWSGVRLRIWTEHLGTKDTHRIHVPVWLEHLIMPHDIGLHWEHHHFPNVPFWNLRKLRALLPPDEGQSPPVVTLQSLAASFLLSQPLRSGSIGVTVGPDAPRVIPSGEPTIRSNAAKQMLILRWLVHVVLPFVMAVFVYVACRKTVPIALAWLPAHGFFAGQLHPRFVDWFPDFAWSYSLAALMTLLWARDPSRARYFWIASAFVALIAWELGQRWHVVPGVFDRGDLVFGIVGCTLAVLSCSLRFFPDLKAITAPEKPPKES
;
A
#
# COMPACT_ATOMS: atom_id res chain seq x y z
N MET A 1 -25.54 10.62 6.81
CA MET A 1 -25.14 9.85 8.01
C MET A 1 -25.75 8.45 8.06
N GLY A 2 -27.07 8.29 8.20
CA GLY A 2 -27.70 6.96 8.39
C GLY A 2 -27.36 5.90 7.33
N ARG A 3 -27.45 6.24 6.04
CA ARG A 3 -27.12 5.30 4.95
C ARG A 3 -25.64 4.90 4.91
N TRP A 4 -24.75 5.86 5.11
CA TRP A 4 -23.31 5.61 5.20
C TRP A 4 -22.98 4.70 6.39
N LEU A 5 -23.55 4.97 7.58
CA LEU A 5 -23.34 4.13 8.76
C LEU A 5 -23.90 2.73 8.58
N PHE A 6 -25.07 2.59 7.96
CA PHE A 6 -25.63 1.29 7.64
C PHE A 6 -24.69 0.48 6.75
N ALA A 7 -24.16 1.09 5.68
CA ALA A 7 -23.17 0.44 4.81
C ALA A 7 -21.92 0.02 5.59
N ALA A 8 -21.37 0.93 6.41
CA ALA A 8 -20.21 0.62 7.26
C ALA A 8 -20.48 -0.57 8.20
N ILE A 9 -21.65 -0.59 8.87
CA ILE A 9 -22.03 -1.67 9.77
C ILE A 9 -22.13 -3.01 9.03
N VAL A 10 -22.73 -3.02 7.84
CA VAL A 10 -22.84 -4.22 7.01
C VAL A 10 -21.45 -4.73 6.61
N ASP A 11 -20.55 -3.85 6.16
CA ASP A 11 -19.18 -4.27 5.80
C ASP A 11 -18.41 -4.82 6.99
N TRP A 12 -18.48 -4.15 8.15
CA TRP A 12 -17.87 -4.64 9.39
C TRP A 12 -18.46 -5.96 9.88
N ALA A 13 -19.77 -6.15 9.74
CA ALA A 13 -20.41 -7.43 10.06
C ALA A 13 -19.87 -8.56 9.17
N VAL A 14 -19.69 -8.32 7.87
CA VAL A 14 -19.07 -9.29 6.96
C VAL A 14 -17.62 -9.56 7.34
N ILE A 15 -16.83 -8.52 7.64
CA ILE A 15 -15.43 -8.68 8.09
C ILE A 15 -15.36 -9.56 9.35
N ILE A 16 -16.18 -9.27 10.36
CA ILE A 16 -16.24 -10.03 11.61
C ILE A 16 -16.66 -11.48 11.34
N ALA A 17 -17.67 -11.70 10.49
CA ALA A 17 -18.11 -13.04 10.12
C ALA A 17 -17.02 -13.85 9.42
N VAL A 18 -16.24 -13.24 8.53
CA VAL A 18 -15.10 -13.90 7.86
C VAL A 18 -14.04 -14.31 8.88
N PHE A 19 -13.66 -13.41 9.81
CA PHE A 19 -12.70 -13.76 10.85
C PHE A 19 -13.22 -14.86 11.78
N ALA A 20 -14.49 -14.79 12.18
CA ALA A 20 -15.12 -15.84 12.99
C ALA A 20 -15.13 -17.19 12.27
N ALA A 21 -15.41 -17.21 10.97
CA ALA A 21 -15.37 -18.43 10.16
C ALA A 21 -13.94 -18.99 10.06
N VAL A 22 -12.91 -18.16 9.84
CA VAL A 22 -11.52 -18.61 9.83
C VAL A 22 -11.12 -19.21 11.18
N ALA A 23 -11.47 -18.54 12.27
CA ALA A 23 -11.20 -19.03 13.63
C ALA A 23 -11.91 -20.35 13.95
N TRP A 24 -13.13 -20.53 13.42
CA TRP A 24 -13.91 -21.75 13.61
C TRP A 24 -13.38 -22.92 12.78
N ILE A 25 -12.98 -22.67 11.53
CA ILE A 25 -12.49 -23.70 10.61
C ILE A 25 -11.05 -24.11 10.95
N ASP A 26 -10.22 -23.17 11.38
CA ASP A 26 -8.83 -23.36 11.81
C ASP A 26 -7.98 -24.23 10.86
N HIS A 27 -8.09 -23.95 9.56
CA HIS A 27 -7.39 -24.69 8.51
C HIS A 27 -6.61 -23.72 7.61
N PRO A 28 -5.36 -24.03 7.19
CA PRO A 28 -4.54 -23.12 6.38
C PRO A 28 -5.24 -22.59 5.11
N LEU A 29 -6.05 -23.44 4.46
CA LEU A 29 -6.85 -23.02 3.31
C LEU A 29 -7.90 -21.96 3.66
N ALA A 30 -8.49 -21.98 4.86
CA ALA A 30 -9.44 -20.97 5.29
C ALA A 30 -8.76 -19.59 5.42
N TYR A 31 -7.54 -19.55 5.97
CA TYR A 31 -6.73 -18.33 6.01
C TYR A 31 -6.43 -17.79 4.62
N ALA A 32 -5.99 -18.66 3.70
CA ALA A 32 -5.68 -18.26 2.33
C ALA A 32 -6.93 -17.74 1.58
N LEU A 33 -8.07 -18.43 1.71
CA LEU A 33 -9.31 -18.04 1.05
C LEU A 33 -9.92 -16.76 1.64
N ALA A 34 -9.72 -16.50 2.94
CA ALA A 34 -10.25 -15.30 3.61
C ALA A 34 -9.62 -13.99 3.12
N ILE A 35 -8.43 -14.03 2.50
CA ILE A 35 -7.76 -12.86 1.91
C ILE A 35 -8.68 -12.16 0.89
N VAL A 36 -9.44 -12.93 0.10
CA VAL A 36 -10.31 -12.40 -0.95
C VAL A 36 -11.48 -11.58 -0.40
N PRO A 37 -12.36 -12.11 0.47
CA PRO A 37 -13.46 -11.34 1.03
C PRO A 37 -12.97 -10.21 1.95
N LEU A 38 -11.86 -10.37 2.68
CA LEU A 38 -11.28 -9.28 3.47
C LEU A 38 -10.79 -8.14 2.57
N GLY A 39 -10.05 -8.44 1.50
CA GLY A 39 -9.61 -7.45 0.52
C GLY A 39 -10.79 -6.75 -0.18
N SER A 40 -11.87 -7.48 -0.48
CA SER A 40 -13.11 -6.90 -1.00
C SER A 40 -13.76 -5.92 -0.02
N ARG A 41 -13.85 -6.29 1.27
CA ARG A 41 -14.38 -5.37 2.29
C ARG A 41 -13.45 -4.19 2.55
N GLN A 42 -12.14 -4.34 2.36
CA GLN A 42 -11.19 -3.21 2.37
C GLN A 42 -11.46 -2.23 1.22
N GLN A 43 -11.85 -2.70 0.02
CA GLN A 43 -12.34 -1.81 -1.04
C GLN A 43 -13.58 -1.04 -0.61
N ALA A 44 -14.51 -1.71 0.08
CA ALA A 44 -15.74 -1.11 0.60
C ALA A 44 -15.43 -0.01 1.61
N LEU A 45 -14.55 -0.29 2.57
CA LEU A 45 -14.04 0.73 3.49
C LEU A 45 -13.33 1.86 2.73
N GLY A 46 -12.57 1.57 1.67
CA GLY A 46 -11.93 2.57 0.81
C GLY A 46 -12.93 3.52 0.14
N ALA A 47 -14.07 3.00 -0.34
CA ALA A 47 -15.15 3.81 -0.91
C ALA A 47 -15.86 4.67 0.16
N LEU A 48 -16.12 4.11 1.34
CA LEU A 48 -16.72 4.85 2.47
C LEU A 48 -15.80 5.98 2.96
N PHE A 49 -14.51 5.69 3.05
CA PHE A 49 -13.44 6.65 3.34
C PHE A 49 -13.38 7.77 2.30
N HIS A 50 -13.47 7.41 1.02
CA HIS A 50 -13.50 8.35 -0.09
C HIS A 50 -14.69 9.33 0.02
N ASP A 51 -15.90 8.85 0.28
CA ASP A 51 -17.07 9.73 0.53
C ASP A 51 -16.87 10.64 1.74
N ALA A 52 -16.24 10.13 2.80
CA ALA A 52 -15.92 10.93 3.97
C ALA A 52 -14.88 12.03 3.68
N SER A 53 -13.99 11.82 2.71
CA SER A 53 -13.05 12.87 2.25
C SER A 53 -13.81 14.08 1.65
N HIS A 54 -14.95 13.84 0.99
CA HIS A 54 -15.87 14.86 0.45
C HIS A 54 -16.85 15.43 1.48
N ARG A 55 -16.72 15.04 2.76
CA ARG A 55 -17.60 15.47 3.87
C ARG A 55 -19.07 15.06 3.70
N LEU A 56 -19.33 13.93 3.04
CA LEU A 56 -20.68 13.45 2.75
C LEU A 56 -21.31 12.62 3.88
N VAL A 57 -20.55 12.28 4.93
CA VAL A 57 -21.04 11.42 6.02
C VAL A 57 -21.94 12.20 6.98
N SER A 58 -21.52 13.38 7.42
CA SER A 58 -22.23 14.18 8.42
C SER A 58 -22.09 15.68 8.16
N ARG A 59 -23.15 16.44 8.47
CA ARG A 59 -23.14 17.91 8.42
C ARG A 59 -22.11 18.52 9.37
N ARG A 60 -21.81 17.84 10.49
CA ARG A 60 -20.76 18.27 11.43
C ARG A 60 -19.43 17.71 10.97
N HIS A 61 -18.51 18.59 10.55
CA HIS A 61 -17.21 18.18 10.01
C HIS A 61 -16.42 17.28 10.98
N LEU A 62 -16.46 17.58 12.29
CA LEU A 62 -15.79 16.75 13.30
C LEU A 62 -16.36 15.32 13.33
N ALA A 63 -17.70 15.18 13.28
CA ALA A 63 -18.32 13.86 13.27
C ALA A 63 -18.03 13.10 11.97
N ASN A 64 -18.02 13.79 10.82
CA ASN A 64 -17.61 13.20 9.55
C ASN A 64 -16.19 12.64 9.63
N ASP A 65 -15.25 13.45 10.14
CA ASP A 65 -13.84 13.10 10.14
C ASP A 65 -13.54 12.00 11.18
N ILE A 66 -14.20 11.99 12.35
CA ILE A 66 -14.09 10.89 13.32
C ILE A 66 -14.62 9.58 12.73
N LEU A 67 -15.84 9.59 12.20
CA LEU A 67 -16.46 8.38 11.64
C LEU A 67 -15.66 7.84 10.45
N GLY A 68 -15.28 8.71 9.52
CA GLY A 68 -14.49 8.34 8.34
C GLY A 68 -13.10 7.82 8.68
N ASN A 69 -12.43 8.39 9.69
CA ASN A 69 -11.14 7.87 10.13
C ASN A 69 -11.26 6.52 10.85
N VAL A 70 -12.09 6.44 11.90
CA VAL A 70 -12.16 5.26 12.78
C VAL A 70 -12.72 4.04 12.07
N LEU A 71 -13.79 4.21 11.29
CA LEU A 71 -14.50 3.08 10.67
C LEU A 71 -13.96 2.70 9.30
N ALA A 72 -13.15 3.53 8.66
CA ALA A 72 -12.70 3.30 7.28
C ALA A 72 -11.22 3.62 7.03
N ALA A 73 -10.74 4.84 7.34
CA ALA A 73 -9.36 5.24 6.97
C ALA A 73 -8.27 4.53 7.79
N TRP A 74 -8.33 4.60 9.13
CA TRP A 74 -7.32 4.02 10.01
C TRP A 74 -7.19 2.49 9.85
N PRO A 75 -8.29 1.72 9.70
CA PRO A 75 -8.22 0.31 9.31
C PRO A 75 -7.45 0.05 8.01
N LEU A 76 -7.35 1.01 7.10
CA LEU A 76 -6.59 0.88 5.85
C LEU A 76 -5.16 1.45 5.96
N GLY A 77 -4.76 1.95 7.12
CA GLY A 77 -3.46 2.60 7.29
C GLY A 77 -3.41 4.00 6.64
N LEU A 78 -4.56 4.65 6.46
CA LEU A 78 -4.68 5.98 5.84
C LEU A 78 -5.26 7.01 6.82
N THR A 79 -5.10 8.30 6.49
CA THR A 79 -5.75 9.39 7.22
C THR A 79 -6.59 10.24 6.28
N LEU A 80 -7.71 10.71 6.82
CA LEU A 80 -8.69 11.45 6.03
C LEU A 80 -8.20 12.81 5.54
N GLY A 81 -7.42 13.56 6.34
CA GLY A 81 -6.88 14.84 5.91
C GLY A 81 -5.77 14.70 4.86
N GLY A 82 -4.85 13.74 5.05
CA GLY A 82 -3.81 13.40 4.07
C GLY A 82 -4.40 13.06 2.70
N TYR A 83 -5.37 12.15 2.69
CA TYR A 83 -6.05 11.76 1.46
C TYR A 83 -6.94 12.85 0.87
N ARG A 84 -7.71 13.59 1.68
CA ARG A 84 -8.54 14.71 1.19
C ARG A 84 -7.71 15.76 0.46
N ARG A 85 -6.52 16.11 1.00
CA ARG A 85 -5.60 17.06 0.34
C ARG A 85 -5.16 16.55 -1.03
N TYR A 86 -4.73 15.30 -1.10
CA TYR A 86 -4.34 14.64 -2.35
C TYR A 86 -5.51 14.59 -3.34
N HIS A 87 -6.66 14.10 -2.88
CA HIS A 87 -7.82 13.84 -3.72
C HIS A 87 -8.45 15.11 -4.28
N PHE A 88 -8.53 16.18 -3.49
CA PHE A 88 -9.04 17.46 -3.98
C PHE A 88 -8.10 18.10 -5.00
N ALA A 89 -6.78 17.93 -4.84
CA ALA A 89 -5.82 18.36 -5.84
C ALA A 89 -5.99 17.56 -7.14
N HIS A 90 -6.21 16.25 -7.06
CA HIS A 90 -6.54 15.40 -8.20
C HIS A 90 -7.83 15.85 -8.92
N HIS A 91 -8.93 16.07 -8.19
CA HIS A 91 -10.18 16.59 -8.77
C HIS A 91 -9.98 17.94 -9.48
N LYS A 92 -9.25 18.85 -8.85
CA LYS A 92 -9.01 20.21 -9.39
C LYS A 92 -8.11 20.21 -10.63
N HIS A 93 -7.14 19.30 -10.67
CA HIS A 93 -6.07 19.30 -11.68
C HIS A 93 -6.10 18.05 -12.57
N LEU A 94 -7.22 17.33 -12.62
CA LEU A 94 -7.38 16.06 -13.31
C LEU A 94 -6.80 16.10 -14.72
N GLY A 95 -5.90 15.17 -15.02
CA GLY A 95 -5.33 15.01 -16.36
C GLY A 95 -4.35 16.12 -16.78
N THR A 96 -4.01 17.06 -15.89
CA THR A 96 -3.01 18.13 -16.12
C THR A 96 -1.66 17.80 -15.47
N GLU A 97 -0.65 18.63 -15.70
CA GLU A 97 0.67 18.45 -15.08
C GLU A 97 0.66 18.59 -13.55
N LEU A 98 -0.34 19.28 -13.02
CA LEU A 98 -0.52 19.54 -11.59
C LEU A 98 -1.31 18.43 -10.88
N ASP A 99 -1.78 17.42 -11.63
CA ASP A 99 -2.42 16.24 -11.05
C ASP A 99 -1.39 15.46 -10.20
N PRO A 100 -1.61 15.31 -8.86
CA PRO A 100 -0.69 14.56 -8.02
C PRO A 100 -0.54 13.09 -8.45
N GLU A 101 -1.53 12.52 -9.15
CA GLU A 101 -1.42 11.16 -9.68
C GLU A 101 -0.38 11.04 -10.80
N ILE A 102 -0.23 12.07 -11.63
CA ILE A 102 0.65 12.02 -12.80
C ILE A 102 2.10 11.85 -12.36
N THR A 103 2.50 12.48 -11.25
CA THR A 103 3.85 12.33 -10.69
C THR A 103 4.14 10.86 -10.37
N HIS A 104 3.18 10.16 -9.77
CA HIS A 104 3.31 8.74 -9.47
C HIS A 104 3.24 7.88 -10.74
N LYS A 105 2.31 8.18 -11.66
CA LYS A 105 2.15 7.50 -12.96
C LYS A 105 3.45 7.52 -13.78
N ARG A 106 4.12 8.66 -13.88
CA ARG A 106 5.41 8.79 -14.60
C ARG A 106 6.51 7.85 -14.10
N THR A 107 6.45 7.42 -12.83
CA THR A 107 7.47 6.53 -12.27
C THR A 107 7.23 5.05 -12.57
N LEU A 108 6.04 4.68 -13.03
CA LEU A 108 5.59 3.29 -13.18
C LEU A 108 5.27 2.98 -14.64
N GLN A 109 5.85 1.92 -15.21
CA GLN A 109 5.60 1.57 -16.62
C GLN A 109 4.29 0.79 -16.84
N GLN A 110 3.68 0.29 -15.77
CA GLN A 110 2.49 -0.59 -15.79
C GLN A 110 1.22 0.07 -16.35
N TRP A 111 1.19 1.39 -16.46
CA TRP A 111 0.09 2.15 -17.05
C TRP A 111 0.45 2.71 -18.43
N SER A 112 1.41 2.08 -19.12
CA SER A 112 1.72 2.40 -20.50
C SER A 112 0.83 1.62 -21.45
N LEU A 113 0.45 2.26 -22.54
CA LEU A 113 -0.31 1.69 -23.63
C LEU A 113 0.59 1.47 -24.87
N PRO A 114 0.26 0.52 -25.75
CA PRO A 114 -0.86 -0.42 -25.63
C PRO A 114 -0.64 -1.45 -24.51
N ALA A 115 -1.71 -1.82 -23.81
CA ALA A 115 -1.67 -2.82 -22.75
C ALA A 115 -2.26 -4.14 -23.26
N SER A 116 -1.42 -5.18 -23.36
CA SER A 116 -1.91 -6.51 -23.76
C SER A 116 -2.58 -7.24 -22.59
N PRO A 117 -3.64 -8.04 -22.84
CA PRO A 117 -4.32 -8.82 -21.80
C PRO A 117 -3.38 -9.68 -20.96
N LEU A 118 -2.35 -10.26 -21.60
CA LEU A 118 -1.35 -11.07 -20.90
C LEU A 118 -0.50 -10.23 -19.93
N ARG A 119 -0.08 -9.03 -20.34
CA ARG A 119 0.66 -8.11 -19.46
C ARG A 119 -0.21 -7.67 -18.29
N THR A 120 -1.47 -7.30 -18.56
CA THR A 120 -2.46 -6.96 -17.54
C THR A 120 -2.68 -8.08 -16.54
N ALA A 121 -2.91 -9.30 -17.03
CA ALA A 121 -3.13 -10.47 -16.19
C ALA A 121 -1.90 -10.77 -15.33
N ARG A 122 -0.70 -10.68 -15.90
CA ARG A 122 0.56 -10.87 -15.16
C ARG A 122 0.75 -9.81 -14.08
N ASP A 123 0.53 -8.54 -14.41
CA ASP A 123 0.70 -7.45 -13.44
C ASP A 123 -0.34 -7.54 -12.30
N PHE A 124 -1.58 -7.92 -12.62
CA PHE A 124 -2.63 -8.20 -11.64
C PHE A 124 -2.32 -9.42 -10.77
N ALA A 125 -1.85 -10.52 -11.38
CA ALA A 125 -1.44 -11.73 -10.65
C ALA A 125 -0.24 -11.46 -9.73
N SER A 126 0.71 -10.64 -10.17
CA SER A 126 1.83 -10.16 -9.35
C SER A 126 1.33 -9.41 -8.12
N ASP A 127 0.33 -8.52 -8.29
CA ASP A 127 -0.26 -7.80 -7.15
C ASP A 127 -0.98 -8.74 -6.17
N LEU A 128 -1.69 -9.76 -6.66
CA LEU A 128 -2.37 -10.75 -5.80
C LEU A 128 -1.41 -11.51 -4.87
N VAL A 129 -0.13 -11.60 -5.22
CA VAL A 129 0.91 -12.23 -4.38
C VAL A 129 1.86 -11.22 -3.74
N GLY A 130 1.51 -9.93 -3.75
CA GLY A 130 2.24 -8.86 -3.05
C GLY A 130 3.36 -8.19 -3.86
N GLY A 131 3.54 -8.52 -5.14
CA GLY A 131 4.50 -7.84 -6.03
C GLY A 131 4.20 -6.34 -6.22
N GLY A 132 2.99 -5.92 -5.87
CA GLY A 132 2.54 -4.53 -5.89
C GLY A 132 2.98 -3.66 -4.71
N LEU A 133 3.55 -4.24 -3.66
CA LEU A 133 3.90 -3.55 -2.41
C LEU A 133 4.73 -2.26 -2.59
N PRO A 134 5.76 -2.19 -3.46
CA PRO A 134 6.50 -0.95 -3.66
C PRO A 134 5.62 0.20 -4.16
N HIS A 135 4.60 -0.11 -4.97
CA HIS A 135 3.66 0.88 -5.49
C HIS A 135 2.66 1.32 -4.43
N LEU A 136 2.20 0.41 -3.57
CA LEU A 136 1.37 0.73 -2.41
C LEU A 136 2.09 1.71 -1.47
N VAL A 137 3.36 1.43 -1.15
CA VAL A 137 4.19 2.33 -0.32
C VAL A 137 4.37 3.69 -0.98
N ALA A 138 4.63 3.72 -2.28
CA ALA A 138 4.76 4.96 -3.03
C ALA A 138 3.43 5.74 -3.08
N ALA A 139 2.28 5.09 -3.23
CA ALA A 139 0.97 5.74 -3.14
C ALA A 139 0.67 6.30 -1.75
N GLY A 140 1.06 5.58 -0.68
CA GLY A 140 0.98 6.07 0.70
C GLY A 140 1.79 7.35 0.94
N SER A 141 2.89 7.55 0.19
CA SER A 141 3.70 8.77 0.29
C SER A 141 2.99 10.03 -0.24
N LEU A 142 1.99 9.86 -1.12
CA LEU A 142 1.19 10.96 -1.68
C LEU A 142 0.05 11.40 -0.74
N THR A 143 -0.35 10.50 0.16
CA THR A 143 -1.51 10.66 1.05
C THR A 143 -1.09 10.80 2.52
N ARG A 144 0.15 11.27 2.74
CA ARG A 144 0.75 11.42 4.07
C ARG A 144 -0.14 12.25 5.01
N PRO A 145 -0.17 11.91 6.31
CA PRO A 145 -0.88 12.70 7.31
C PRO A 145 -0.49 14.18 7.28
N VAL A 146 -1.47 15.07 7.43
CA VAL A 146 -1.23 16.53 7.37
C VAL A 146 -0.85 17.13 8.72
N SER A 147 -0.96 16.36 9.81
CA SER A 147 -0.63 16.80 11.16
C SER A 147 -0.12 15.67 12.04
N PHE A 148 0.56 16.03 13.12
CA PHE A 148 1.00 15.06 14.14
C PHE A 148 -0.19 14.32 14.77
N ILE A 149 -1.34 14.99 14.95
CA ILE A 149 -2.53 14.37 15.54
C ILE A 149 -3.04 13.23 14.66
N GLU A 150 -3.03 13.39 13.33
CA GLU A 150 -3.42 12.32 12.42
C GLU A 150 -2.44 11.14 12.48
N THR A 151 -1.12 11.42 12.49
CA THR A 151 -0.08 10.39 12.63
C THR A 151 -0.20 9.64 13.96
N ALA A 152 -0.44 10.36 15.06
CA ALA A 152 -0.64 9.77 16.37
C ALA A 152 -1.94 8.94 16.40
N GLY A 153 -3.03 9.44 15.81
CA GLY A 153 -4.32 8.75 15.76
C GLY A 153 -4.23 7.38 15.08
N ILE A 154 -3.62 7.31 13.89
CA ILE A 154 -3.43 6.04 13.19
C ILE A 154 -2.46 5.10 13.93
N GLY A 155 -1.39 5.65 14.53
CA GLY A 155 -0.43 4.87 15.31
C GLY A 155 -1.07 4.26 16.56
N ILE A 156 -1.80 5.07 17.33
CA ILE A 156 -2.54 4.62 18.52
C ILE A 156 -3.58 3.56 18.14
N PHE A 157 -4.31 3.76 17.04
CA PHE A 157 -5.28 2.78 16.55
C PHE A 157 -4.62 1.42 16.31
N TRP A 158 -3.55 1.35 15.51
CA TRP A 158 -2.89 0.09 15.21
C TRP A 158 -2.18 -0.53 16.40
N ILE A 159 -1.53 0.27 17.25
CA ILE A 159 -0.93 -0.22 18.51
C ILE A 159 -2.02 -0.85 19.38
N ALA A 160 -3.17 -0.19 19.56
CA ALA A 160 -4.28 -0.73 20.35
C ALA A 160 -4.81 -2.05 19.75
N ILE A 161 -4.97 -2.12 18.42
CA ILE A 161 -5.39 -3.34 17.73
C ILE A 161 -4.39 -4.48 17.96
N PHE A 162 -3.08 -4.25 17.80
CA PHE A 162 -2.05 -5.26 18.01
C PHE A 162 -1.95 -5.69 19.47
N LEU A 163 -2.03 -4.76 20.43
CA LEU A 163 -2.02 -5.07 21.87
C LEU A 163 -3.25 -5.90 22.26
N CYS A 164 -4.43 -5.54 21.75
CA CYS A 164 -5.66 -6.29 21.97
C CYS A 164 -5.57 -7.70 21.36
N ALA A 165 -5.13 -7.80 20.10
CA ALA A 165 -4.96 -9.07 19.41
C ALA A 165 -3.92 -9.97 20.11
N PHE A 166 -2.83 -9.38 20.62
CA PHE A 166 -1.84 -10.09 21.43
C PHE A 166 -2.45 -10.63 22.73
N ARG A 167 -3.18 -9.80 23.47
CA ARG A 167 -3.85 -10.19 24.73
C ARG A 167 -4.90 -11.28 24.53
N LEU A 168 -5.53 -11.32 23.37
CA LEU A 168 -6.58 -12.27 23.00
C LEU A 168 -6.04 -13.48 22.21
N HIS A 169 -4.72 -13.59 21.98
CA HIS A 169 -4.09 -14.65 21.19
C HIS A 169 -4.60 -14.76 19.73
N VAL A 170 -5.00 -13.63 19.15
CA VAL A 170 -5.52 -13.53 17.77
C VAL A 170 -4.70 -12.58 16.89
N VAL A 171 -3.38 -12.49 17.13
CA VAL A 171 -2.45 -11.66 16.32
C VAL A 171 -2.51 -12.01 14.83
N TRP A 172 -2.92 -13.23 14.48
CA TRP A 172 -3.16 -13.63 13.11
C TRP A 172 -4.22 -12.78 12.39
N MET A 173 -5.19 -12.19 13.11
CA MET A 173 -6.25 -11.34 12.52
C MET A 173 -5.68 -10.05 11.89
N PRO A 174 -4.96 -9.17 12.63
CA PRO A 174 -4.37 -7.98 12.02
C PRO A 174 -3.28 -8.32 10.99
N LEU A 175 -2.56 -9.43 11.13
CA LEU A 175 -1.61 -9.89 10.10
C LEU A 175 -2.32 -10.27 8.80
N LEU A 176 -3.39 -11.09 8.88
CA LEU A 176 -4.20 -11.47 7.73
C LEU A 176 -4.86 -10.26 7.07
N TRP A 177 -5.29 -9.28 7.87
CA TRP A 177 -5.81 -8.01 7.38
C TRP A 177 -4.76 -7.24 6.57
N ILE A 178 -3.54 -7.10 7.09
CA ILE A 178 -2.43 -6.42 6.38
C ILE A 178 -2.05 -7.19 5.10
N ILE A 179 -2.02 -8.51 5.13
CA ILE A 179 -1.81 -9.35 3.94
C ILE A 179 -2.89 -9.07 2.89
N SER A 180 -4.15 -8.93 3.30
CA SER A 180 -5.26 -8.59 2.41
C SER A 180 -5.11 -7.20 1.79
N ILE A 181 -4.58 -6.22 2.55
CA ILE A 181 -4.26 -4.88 2.04
C ILE A 181 -3.19 -4.98 0.94
N ALA A 182 -2.10 -5.70 1.26
CA ALA A 182 -0.94 -5.85 0.39
C ALA A 182 -1.21 -6.61 -0.91
N THR A 183 -2.29 -7.40 -0.95
CA THR A 183 -2.64 -8.29 -2.06
C THR A 183 -3.93 -7.86 -2.76
N VAL A 184 -5.09 -8.32 -2.29
CA VAL A 184 -6.39 -8.18 -2.96
C VAL A 184 -6.90 -6.74 -2.97
N PHE A 185 -6.71 -5.99 -1.88
CA PHE A 185 -7.06 -4.57 -1.89
C PHE A 185 -6.19 -3.80 -2.89
N TRP A 186 -4.88 -3.98 -2.86
CA TRP A 186 -4.01 -3.25 -3.78
C TRP A 186 -4.25 -3.62 -5.25
N SER A 187 -4.46 -4.91 -5.55
CA SER A 187 -4.79 -5.36 -6.90
C SER A 187 -6.11 -4.76 -7.39
N GLY A 188 -7.13 -4.66 -6.53
CA GLY A 188 -8.39 -4.02 -6.85
C GLY A 188 -8.27 -2.52 -7.09
N VAL A 189 -7.48 -1.80 -6.28
CA VAL A 189 -7.19 -0.37 -6.51
C VAL A 189 -6.52 -0.17 -7.87
N ARG A 190 -5.57 -1.05 -8.22
CA ARG A 190 -4.91 -0.99 -9.53
C ARG A 190 -5.88 -1.24 -10.67
N LEU A 191 -6.72 -2.27 -10.56
CA LEU A 191 -7.73 -2.59 -11.57
C LEU A 191 -8.66 -1.40 -11.79
N ARG A 192 -9.06 -0.71 -10.72
CA ARG A 192 -9.86 0.51 -10.79
C ARG A 192 -9.14 1.65 -11.53
N ILE A 193 -7.89 1.95 -11.17
CA ILE A 193 -7.10 2.98 -11.88
C ILE A 193 -6.99 2.65 -13.38
N TRP A 194 -6.81 1.37 -13.72
CA TRP A 194 -6.79 0.91 -15.11
C TRP A 194 -8.12 1.14 -15.81
N THR A 195 -9.24 0.76 -15.19
CA THR A 195 -10.55 0.86 -15.82
C THR A 195 -11.10 2.28 -15.84
N GLU A 196 -10.69 3.12 -14.89
CA GLU A 196 -11.27 4.44 -14.67
C GLU A 196 -10.42 5.54 -15.32
N HIS A 197 -9.08 5.51 -15.26
CA HIS A 197 -8.24 6.65 -15.67
C HIS A 197 -7.29 6.38 -16.85
N LEU A 198 -7.07 5.13 -17.24
CA LEU A 198 -6.04 4.83 -18.24
C LEU A 198 -6.47 5.29 -19.65
N GLY A 199 -5.62 6.07 -20.34
CA GLY A 199 -5.86 6.47 -21.73
C GLY A 199 -6.97 7.51 -21.90
N THR A 200 -7.32 8.26 -20.86
CA THR A 200 -8.27 9.37 -20.92
C THR A 200 -7.71 10.58 -20.17
N LYS A 201 -8.09 11.79 -20.59
CA LYS A 201 -7.82 13.05 -19.85
C LYS A 201 -8.77 13.25 -18.67
N ASP A 202 -9.78 12.40 -18.55
CA ASP A 202 -10.85 12.44 -17.55
C ASP A 202 -10.96 11.05 -16.90
N THR A 203 -12.17 10.49 -16.85
CA THR A 203 -12.47 9.15 -16.34
C THR A 203 -13.40 8.42 -17.29
N HIS A 204 -13.22 7.11 -17.43
CA HIS A 204 -14.12 6.27 -18.19
C HIS A 204 -15.42 6.07 -17.43
N ARG A 205 -16.53 6.07 -18.16
CA ARG A 205 -17.83 5.71 -17.63
C ARG A 205 -18.07 4.23 -17.91
N ILE A 206 -17.81 3.38 -16.92
CA ILE A 206 -17.78 1.93 -17.11
C ILE A 206 -19.07 1.24 -16.67
N HIS A 207 -19.38 0.12 -17.33
CA HIS A 207 -20.30 -0.90 -16.85
C HIS A 207 -19.51 -2.13 -16.43
N VAL A 208 -19.74 -2.57 -15.19
CA VAL A 208 -19.12 -3.76 -14.60
C VAL A 208 -20.20 -4.77 -14.22
N PRO A 209 -19.95 -6.09 -14.39
CA PRO A 209 -20.87 -7.12 -13.91
C PRO A 209 -21.08 -7.01 -12.40
N VAL A 210 -22.31 -7.27 -11.93
CA VAL A 210 -22.73 -7.12 -10.53
C VAL A 210 -21.81 -7.84 -9.55
N TRP A 211 -21.35 -9.05 -9.88
CA TRP A 211 -20.44 -9.81 -9.01
C TRP A 211 -19.08 -9.11 -8.83
N LEU A 212 -18.53 -8.51 -9.90
CA LEU A 212 -17.25 -7.81 -9.88
C LEU A 212 -17.39 -6.46 -9.19
N GLU A 213 -18.53 -5.81 -9.39
CA GLU A 213 -18.92 -4.61 -8.67
C GLU A 213 -18.89 -4.84 -7.17
N HIS A 214 -19.57 -5.87 -6.65
CA HIS A 214 -19.55 -6.18 -5.22
C HIS A 214 -18.17 -6.59 -4.70
N LEU A 215 -17.35 -7.22 -5.54
CA LEU A 215 -16.03 -7.72 -5.13
C LEU A 215 -14.98 -6.60 -5.08
N ILE A 216 -14.88 -5.75 -6.10
CA ILE A 216 -13.76 -4.81 -6.29
C ILE A 216 -14.22 -3.34 -6.37
N MET A 217 -15.48 -3.07 -6.72
CA MET A 217 -16.03 -1.70 -6.81
C MET A 217 -17.28 -1.51 -5.92
N PRO A 218 -17.23 -1.90 -4.64
CA PRO A 218 -18.37 -1.75 -3.73
C PRO A 218 -18.74 -0.27 -3.55
N HIS A 219 -19.98 -0.03 -3.11
CA HIS A 219 -20.51 1.31 -2.86
C HIS A 219 -20.36 2.23 -4.06
N ASP A 220 -20.71 1.74 -5.25
CA ASP A 220 -20.81 2.55 -6.47
C ASP A 220 -19.54 3.33 -6.84
N ILE A 221 -18.37 2.94 -6.30
CA ILE A 221 -17.10 3.63 -6.53
C ILE A 221 -16.65 3.54 -8.00
N GLY A 222 -17.16 2.53 -8.74
CA GLY A 222 -16.96 2.39 -10.18
C GLY A 222 -17.77 3.39 -11.03
N LEU A 223 -18.69 4.15 -10.43
CA LEU A 223 -19.36 5.31 -11.06
C LEU A 223 -18.45 6.55 -10.97
N HIS A 224 -17.17 6.37 -11.31
CA HIS A 224 -16.12 7.34 -11.01
C HIS A 224 -16.26 8.61 -11.85
N TRP A 225 -16.73 8.49 -13.09
CA TRP A 225 -17.05 9.65 -13.93
C TRP A 225 -18.13 10.52 -13.31
N GLU A 226 -19.22 9.92 -12.81
CA GLU A 226 -20.27 10.64 -12.10
C GLU A 226 -19.72 11.32 -10.85
N HIS A 227 -18.83 10.64 -10.12
CA HIS A 227 -18.18 11.20 -8.94
C HIS A 227 -17.30 12.41 -9.27
N HIS A 228 -16.49 12.35 -10.33
CA HIS A 228 -15.65 13.49 -10.75
C HIS A 228 -16.47 14.72 -11.15
N HIS A 229 -17.62 14.53 -11.79
CA HIS A 229 -18.48 15.62 -12.24
C HIS A 229 -19.42 16.13 -11.14
N PHE A 230 -19.79 15.26 -10.20
CA PHE A 230 -20.72 15.55 -9.12
C PHE A 230 -20.20 15.05 -7.76
N PRO A 231 -19.05 15.54 -7.27
CA PRO A 231 -18.38 15.00 -6.07
C PRO A 231 -19.16 15.22 -4.76
N ASN A 232 -20.20 16.07 -4.80
CA ASN A 232 -21.09 16.30 -3.68
C ASN A 232 -22.24 15.27 -3.59
N VAL A 233 -22.33 14.34 -4.54
CA VAL A 233 -23.35 13.28 -4.55
C VAL A 233 -22.79 12.05 -3.84
N PRO A 234 -23.42 11.61 -2.74
CA PRO A 234 -22.94 10.44 -2.01
C PRO A 234 -23.17 9.16 -2.81
N PHE A 235 -22.36 8.14 -2.51
CA PHE A 235 -22.32 6.92 -3.31
C PHE A 235 -23.70 6.28 -3.53
N TRP A 236 -24.56 6.25 -2.51
CA TRP A 236 -25.90 5.63 -2.56
C TRP A 236 -26.89 6.35 -3.49
N ASN A 237 -26.50 7.48 -4.07
CA ASN A 237 -27.29 8.22 -5.06
C ASN A 237 -26.60 8.26 -6.44
N LEU A 238 -25.38 7.76 -6.61
CA LEU A 238 -24.65 7.84 -7.88
C LEU A 238 -25.36 7.06 -9.01
N ARG A 239 -25.95 5.89 -8.73
CA ARG A 239 -26.77 5.17 -9.73
C ARG A 239 -28.00 5.96 -10.17
N LYS A 240 -28.64 6.66 -9.22
CA LYS A 240 -29.81 7.50 -9.52
C LYS A 240 -29.40 8.69 -10.38
N LEU A 241 -28.27 9.31 -10.04
CA LEU A 241 -27.67 10.37 -10.86
C LEU A 241 -27.38 9.86 -12.28
N ARG A 242 -26.72 8.71 -12.43
CA ARG A 242 -26.44 8.10 -13.74
C ARG A 242 -27.72 7.92 -14.57
N ALA A 243 -28.83 7.50 -13.96
CA ALA A 243 -30.12 7.31 -14.63
C ALA A 243 -30.82 8.62 -15.03
N LEU A 244 -30.50 9.75 -14.38
CA LEU A 244 -31.04 11.07 -14.70
C LEU A 244 -30.24 11.82 -15.76
N LEU A 245 -29.00 11.39 -16.03
CA LEU A 245 -28.16 12.00 -17.06
C LEU A 245 -28.64 11.54 -18.44
N PRO A 246 -28.88 12.48 -19.38
CA PRO A 246 -29.35 12.14 -20.71
C PRO A 246 -28.33 11.23 -21.42
N PRO A 247 -28.77 10.13 -22.04
CA PRO A 247 -27.92 9.38 -22.97
C PRO A 247 -27.75 10.24 -24.24
N ASP A 248 -26.51 10.60 -24.55
CA ASP A 248 -26.09 11.13 -25.85
C ASP A 248 -26.77 12.42 -26.37
N GLU A 249 -26.40 13.58 -25.81
CA GLU A 249 -26.30 14.86 -26.55
C GLU A 249 -25.12 15.70 -26.01
N GLY A 250 -23.88 15.19 -26.18
CA GLY A 250 -22.65 15.98 -26.02
C GLY A 250 -22.20 16.34 -24.59
N GLN A 251 -22.96 16.01 -23.54
CA GLN A 251 -22.62 16.38 -22.15
C GLN A 251 -21.99 15.26 -21.31
N SER A 252 -22.12 13.99 -21.68
CA SER A 252 -21.57 12.85 -20.92
C SER A 252 -21.04 11.76 -21.85
N PRO A 253 -19.90 11.13 -21.56
CA PRO A 253 -19.35 10.06 -22.39
C PRO A 253 -20.24 8.80 -22.34
N PRO A 254 -20.16 7.95 -23.38
CA PRO A 254 -20.92 6.70 -23.42
C PRO A 254 -20.44 5.74 -22.33
N VAL A 255 -21.36 4.88 -21.87
CA VAL A 255 -21.02 3.81 -20.92
C VAL A 255 -20.35 2.67 -21.68
N VAL A 256 -19.10 2.37 -21.34
CA VAL A 256 -18.30 1.31 -21.98
C VAL A 256 -18.25 0.04 -21.12
N THR A 257 -18.22 -1.11 -21.77
CA THR A 257 -17.98 -2.39 -21.09
C THR A 257 -16.48 -2.59 -20.83
N LEU A 258 -16.13 -3.46 -19.88
CA LEU A 258 -14.73 -3.86 -19.68
C LEU A 258 -14.09 -4.48 -20.93
N GLN A 259 -14.87 -5.21 -21.74
CA GLN A 259 -14.39 -5.82 -22.98
C GLN A 259 -14.05 -4.75 -24.03
N SER A 260 -14.95 -3.78 -24.25
CA SER A 260 -14.69 -2.67 -25.17
C SER A 260 -13.52 -1.80 -24.71
N LEU A 261 -13.37 -1.62 -23.40
CA LEU A 261 -12.26 -0.86 -22.82
C LEU A 261 -10.91 -1.59 -22.98
N ALA A 262 -10.88 -2.90 -22.74
CA ALA A 262 -9.67 -3.69 -22.98
C ALA A 262 -9.27 -3.70 -24.46
N ALA A 263 -10.26 -3.76 -25.37
CA ALA A 263 -10.01 -3.64 -26.81
C ALA A 263 -9.45 -2.25 -27.18
N SER A 264 -9.94 -1.17 -26.58
CA SER A 264 -9.41 0.17 -26.87
C SER A 264 -7.95 0.34 -26.39
N PHE A 265 -7.57 -0.28 -25.27
CA PHE A 265 -6.17 -0.29 -24.79
C PHE A 265 -5.22 -1.10 -25.67
N LEU A 266 -5.72 -2.10 -26.39
CA LEU A 266 -4.93 -2.87 -27.35
C LEU A 266 -4.69 -2.08 -28.64
N LEU A 267 -5.68 -1.31 -29.07
CA LEU A 267 -5.69 -0.54 -30.32
C LEU A 267 -5.17 0.89 -30.15
N SER A 268 -4.91 1.31 -28.92
CA SER A 268 -4.41 2.64 -28.60
C SER A 268 -3.01 2.88 -29.18
N GLN A 269 -2.75 4.12 -29.56
CA GLN A 269 -1.40 4.58 -29.86
C GLN A 269 -0.47 4.37 -28.65
N PRO A 270 0.84 4.16 -28.87
CA PRO A 270 1.79 4.05 -27.78
C PRO A 270 1.75 5.28 -26.87
N LEU A 271 1.36 5.09 -25.62
CA LEU A 271 1.32 6.15 -24.60
C LEU A 271 2.09 5.68 -23.38
N ARG A 272 3.04 6.49 -22.93
CA ARG A 272 3.74 6.17 -21.70
C ARG A 272 2.87 6.50 -20.50
N SER A 273 3.02 5.72 -19.46
CA SER A 273 2.40 6.03 -18.18
C SER A 273 2.74 7.45 -17.72
N GLY A 274 1.71 8.22 -17.34
CA GLY A 274 1.85 9.61 -16.94
C GLY A 274 2.00 10.62 -18.08
N SER A 275 1.74 10.21 -19.33
CA SER A 275 1.50 11.12 -20.45
C SER A 275 0.29 12.02 -20.19
N ILE A 276 0.38 13.28 -20.60
CA ILE A 276 -0.61 14.33 -20.32
C ILE A 276 -1.37 14.66 -21.61
N GLY A 277 -2.67 14.94 -21.50
CA GLY A 277 -3.45 15.53 -22.58
C GLY A 277 -3.85 14.58 -23.72
N VAL A 278 -3.70 13.26 -23.57
CA VAL A 278 -4.09 12.30 -24.63
C VAL A 278 -5.37 11.57 -24.25
N THR A 279 -6.37 11.66 -25.13
CA THR A 279 -7.55 10.80 -25.12
C THR A 279 -7.33 9.70 -26.13
N VAL A 280 -7.49 8.43 -25.75
CA VAL A 280 -7.43 7.30 -26.68
C VAL A 280 -8.73 7.25 -27.47
N GLY A 281 -8.63 7.31 -28.80
CA GLY A 281 -9.73 7.26 -29.76
C GLY A 281 -9.21 7.38 -31.20
N PRO A 282 -10.02 7.08 -32.23
CA PRO A 282 -9.61 7.08 -33.64
C PRO A 282 -9.08 8.42 -34.16
N ASP A 283 -9.43 9.54 -33.52
CA ASP A 283 -9.11 10.90 -33.98
C ASP A 283 -8.06 11.66 -33.13
N ALA A 284 -7.25 10.95 -32.33
CA ALA A 284 -6.27 11.61 -31.45
C ALA A 284 -5.01 12.12 -32.19
N PRO A 285 -4.58 13.39 -32.00
CA PRO A 285 -3.35 13.91 -32.61
C PRO A 285 -2.10 13.24 -32.02
N ARG A 286 -1.08 13.05 -32.88
CA ARG A 286 0.21 12.42 -32.55
C ARG A 286 0.98 13.27 -31.53
N VAL A 287 1.15 12.76 -30.31
CA VAL A 287 2.15 13.28 -29.37
C VAL A 287 3.34 12.33 -29.38
N ILE A 288 4.45 12.77 -29.98
CA ILE A 288 5.74 12.09 -29.88
C ILE A 288 6.34 12.49 -28.52
N PRO A 289 6.62 11.54 -27.60
CA PRO A 289 7.16 11.89 -26.29
C PRO A 289 8.59 12.43 -26.43
N SER A 290 8.85 13.61 -25.89
CA SER A 290 10.21 14.08 -25.64
C SER A 290 10.82 13.31 -24.47
N GLY A 291 11.87 12.53 -24.75
CA GLY A 291 12.75 11.92 -23.76
C GLY A 291 12.46 10.45 -23.43
N GLU A 292 13.37 9.55 -23.79
CA GLU A 292 13.44 8.20 -23.22
C GLU A 292 13.90 8.26 -21.75
N PRO A 293 13.31 7.46 -20.83
CA PRO A 293 13.96 7.21 -19.55
C PRO A 293 15.29 6.50 -19.85
N THR A 294 16.39 7.19 -19.62
CA THR A 294 17.74 6.68 -19.90
C THR A 294 17.98 5.36 -19.18
N ILE A 295 18.80 4.48 -19.77
CA ILE A 295 19.23 3.18 -19.20
C ILE A 295 19.70 3.32 -17.73
N ARG A 296 20.28 4.47 -17.38
CA ARG A 296 20.74 4.84 -16.04
C ARG A 296 19.62 4.89 -14.99
N SER A 297 18.40 5.31 -15.38
CA SER A 297 17.25 5.39 -14.47
C SER A 297 16.70 4.02 -14.08
N ASN A 298 16.73 3.05 -14.99
CA ASN A 298 16.30 1.67 -14.72
C ASN A 298 17.29 0.92 -13.83
N ALA A 299 18.60 1.09 -14.08
CA ALA A 299 19.64 0.52 -13.23
C ALA A 299 19.56 1.05 -11.78
N ALA A 300 19.29 2.35 -11.60
CA ALA A 300 19.12 2.94 -10.27
C ALA A 300 17.90 2.37 -9.51
N LYS A 301 16.78 2.12 -10.20
CA LYS A 301 15.60 1.48 -9.61
C LYS A 301 15.88 0.02 -9.24
N GLN A 302 16.51 -0.75 -10.13
CA GLN A 302 16.90 -2.14 -9.88
C GLN A 302 17.86 -2.25 -8.69
N MET A 303 18.82 -1.34 -8.59
CA MET A 303 19.77 -1.30 -7.48
C MET A 303 19.09 -0.93 -6.16
N LEU A 304 18.07 -0.08 -6.17
CA LEU A 304 17.26 0.19 -4.98
C LEU A 304 16.50 -1.07 -4.54
N ILE A 305 15.81 -1.75 -5.45
CA ILE A 305 15.09 -3.00 -5.16
C ILE A 305 16.05 -4.05 -4.59
N LEU A 306 17.22 -4.21 -5.20
CA LEU A 306 18.24 -5.15 -4.74
C LEU A 306 18.69 -4.84 -3.30
N ARG A 307 18.87 -3.56 -2.95
CA ARG A 307 19.21 -3.15 -1.57
C ARG A 307 18.12 -3.53 -0.57
N TRP A 308 16.86 -3.36 -0.93
CA TRP A 308 15.75 -3.77 -0.07
C TRP A 308 15.72 -5.29 0.12
N LEU A 309 15.92 -6.06 -0.94
CA LEU A 309 15.98 -7.52 -0.86
C LEU A 309 17.14 -8.00 0.01
N VAL A 310 18.34 -7.45 -0.19
CA VAL A 310 19.56 -7.88 0.50
C VAL A 310 19.62 -7.41 1.95
N HIS A 311 19.20 -6.18 2.24
CA HIS A 311 19.41 -5.60 3.57
C HIS A 311 18.19 -5.68 4.50
N VAL A 312 16.99 -5.84 3.94
CA VAL A 312 15.75 -5.89 4.74
C VAL A 312 15.15 -7.29 4.67
N VAL A 313 14.80 -7.75 3.47
CA VAL A 313 14.03 -8.99 3.31
C VAL A 313 14.87 -10.22 3.68
N LEU A 314 16.08 -10.34 3.15
CA LEU A 314 16.93 -11.51 3.37
C LEU A 314 17.29 -11.70 4.85
N PRO A 315 17.79 -10.70 5.61
CA PRO A 315 18.08 -10.87 7.04
C PRO A 315 16.83 -11.21 7.84
N PHE A 316 15.68 -10.59 7.54
CA PHE A 316 14.42 -10.91 8.19
C PHE A 316 14.01 -12.37 7.96
N VAL A 317 14.07 -12.85 6.72
CA VAL A 317 13.74 -14.24 6.36
C VAL A 317 14.74 -15.21 7.00
N MET A 318 16.03 -14.89 7.01
CA MET A 318 17.05 -15.71 7.68
C MET A 318 16.80 -15.82 9.19
N ALA A 319 16.40 -14.72 9.84
CA ALA A 319 16.05 -14.73 11.26
C ALA A 319 14.85 -15.65 11.52
N VAL A 320 13.78 -15.53 10.72
CA VAL A 320 12.60 -16.40 10.80
C VAL A 320 13.00 -17.86 10.57
N PHE A 321 13.82 -18.14 9.55
CA PHE A 321 14.28 -19.50 9.25
C PHE A 321 15.07 -20.10 10.42
N VAL A 322 16.05 -19.39 10.97
CA VAL A 322 16.83 -19.88 12.13
C VAL A 322 15.91 -20.13 13.32
N TYR A 323 14.95 -19.25 13.58
CA TYR A 323 14.02 -19.43 14.69
C TYR A 323 13.11 -20.65 14.51
N VAL A 324 12.53 -20.84 13.32
CA VAL A 324 11.58 -21.93 13.04
C VAL A 324 12.29 -23.29 12.87
N ALA A 325 13.45 -23.30 12.23
CA ALA A 325 14.15 -24.53 11.85
C ALA A 325 15.14 -25.04 12.92
N CYS A 326 15.68 -24.16 13.77
CA CYS A 326 16.75 -24.51 14.71
C CYS A 326 16.35 -24.43 16.20
N ARG A 327 15.28 -23.69 16.56
CA ARG A 327 14.79 -23.65 17.96
C ARG A 327 13.64 -24.64 18.19
N LYS A 328 13.59 -25.20 19.40
CA LYS A 328 12.50 -26.09 19.86
C LYS A 328 11.24 -25.31 20.31
N THR A 329 11.39 -24.01 20.51
CA THR A 329 10.33 -23.09 20.90
C THR A 329 10.37 -21.89 19.95
N VAL A 330 9.25 -21.53 19.33
CA VAL A 330 9.09 -20.28 18.56
C VAL A 330 8.64 -19.15 19.49
N PRO A 331 8.94 -17.86 19.23
CA PRO A 331 8.38 -16.79 20.02
C PRO A 331 6.87 -16.76 19.77
N ILE A 332 6.08 -16.14 20.66
CA ILE A 332 4.62 -16.05 20.51
C ILE A 332 4.20 -15.55 19.12
N ALA A 333 4.98 -14.63 18.53
CA ALA A 333 4.72 -14.09 17.19
C ALA A 333 4.79 -15.13 16.05
N LEU A 334 5.48 -16.26 16.25
CA LEU A 334 5.59 -17.37 15.28
C LEU A 334 4.99 -18.67 15.83
N ALA A 335 4.21 -18.63 16.91
CA ALA A 335 3.62 -19.82 17.54
C ALA A 335 2.65 -20.60 16.62
N TRP A 336 2.26 -20.00 15.48
CA TRP A 336 1.45 -20.62 14.42
C TRP A 336 2.29 -21.40 13.38
N LEU A 337 3.62 -21.34 13.45
CA LEU A 337 4.52 -22.20 12.69
C LEU A 337 4.96 -23.36 13.60
N PRO A 338 4.79 -24.64 13.20
CA PRO A 338 5.30 -25.74 14.01
C PRO A 338 6.82 -25.61 14.12
N ALA A 339 7.35 -25.52 15.35
CA ALA A 339 8.78 -25.63 15.57
C ALA A 339 9.18 -27.06 15.19
N HIS A 340 9.71 -27.25 13.99
CA HIS A 340 10.05 -28.59 13.53
C HIS A 340 11.40 -29.05 14.09
N GLY A 341 12.27 -28.13 14.50
CA GLY A 341 13.59 -28.45 15.06
C GLY A 341 14.46 -29.30 14.12
N PHE A 342 14.23 -29.23 12.80
CA PHE A 342 14.91 -30.06 11.80
C PHE A 342 16.43 -30.02 11.91
N PHE A 343 17.00 -28.89 12.34
CA PHE A 343 18.44 -28.70 12.53
C PHE A 343 18.83 -28.47 14.00
N ALA A 344 17.95 -28.79 14.95
CA ALA A 344 18.22 -28.59 16.37
C ALA A 344 19.48 -29.36 16.80
N GLY A 345 20.48 -28.63 17.31
CA GLY A 345 21.77 -29.20 17.72
C GLY A 345 22.85 -29.28 16.63
N GLN A 346 22.56 -28.90 15.38
CA GLN A 346 23.57 -28.84 14.31
C GLN A 346 24.37 -27.52 14.30
N LEU A 347 23.80 -26.46 14.87
CA LEU A 347 24.45 -25.15 15.02
C LEU A 347 24.78 -24.88 16.48
N HIS A 348 25.83 -24.09 16.71
CA HIS A 348 26.23 -23.68 18.05
C HIS A 348 25.06 -22.96 18.75
N PRO A 349 24.71 -23.31 20.01
CA PRO A 349 23.53 -22.75 20.69
C PRO A 349 23.49 -21.21 20.69
N ARG A 350 24.62 -20.57 21.03
CA ARG A 350 24.76 -19.10 20.98
C ARG A 350 24.52 -18.47 19.61
N PHE A 351 24.82 -19.18 18.52
CA PHE A 351 24.50 -18.68 17.18
C PHE A 351 22.99 -18.71 16.94
N VAL A 352 22.34 -19.81 17.30
CA VAL A 352 20.87 -19.96 17.21
C VAL A 352 20.16 -18.92 18.07
N ASP A 353 20.78 -18.53 19.19
CA ASP A 353 20.23 -17.54 20.10
C ASP A 353 20.42 -16.10 19.62
N TRP A 354 21.66 -15.70 19.29
CA TRP A 354 21.97 -14.29 19.03
C TRP A 354 21.78 -13.85 17.57
N PHE A 355 21.82 -14.79 16.62
CA PHE A 355 21.71 -14.46 15.19
C PHE A 355 20.34 -13.88 14.80
N PRO A 356 19.19 -14.40 15.27
CA PRO A 356 17.89 -13.80 14.98
C PRO A 356 17.80 -12.34 15.45
N ASP A 357 18.26 -12.04 16.66
CA ASP A 357 18.21 -10.67 17.21
C ASP A 357 19.15 -9.72 16.46
N PHE A 358 20.33 -10.19 16.05
CA PHE A 358 21.18 -9.49 15.10
C PHE A 358 20.44 -9.18 13.80
N ALA A 359 19.83 -10.19 13.18
CA ALA A 359 19.27 -10.10 11.84
C ALA A 359 17.96 -9.30 11.80
N TRP A 360 17.12 -9.38 12.84
CA TRP A 360 15.93 -8.52 13.01
C TRP A 360 16.32 -7.06 13.24
N SER A 361 17.27 -6.80 14.13
CA SER A 361 17.78 -5.45 14.40
C SER A 361 18.42 -4.84 13.15
N TYR A 362 19.22 -5.63 12.44
CA TYR A 362 19.80 -5.25 11.15
C TYR A 362 18.71 -4.88 10.14
N SER A 363 17.72 -5.74 9.95
CA SER A 363 16.63 -5.51 9.00
C SER A 363 15.84 -4.23 9.33
N LEU A 364 15.49 -4.02 10.59
CA LEU A 364 14.77 -2.83 11.03
C LEU A 364 15.59 -1.55 10.82
N ALA A 365 16.86 -1.55 11.20
CA ALA A 365 17.75 -0.40 11.00
C ALA A 365 18.03 -0.14 9.51
N ALA A 366 18.16 -1.20 8.69
CA ALA A 366 18.30 -1.09 7.24
C ALA A 366 17.05 -0.47 6.61
N LEU A 367 15.86 -0.91 7.03
CA LEU A 367 14.57 -0.36 6.60
C LEU A 367 14.49 1.14 6.92
N MET A 368 14.77 1.52 8.16
CA MET A 368 14.75 2.94 8.56
C MET A 368 15.79 3.75 7.80
N THR A 369 16.99 3.21 7.59
CA THR A 369 18.04 3.90 6.83
C THR A 369 17.65 4.07 5.37
N LEU A 370 17.12 3.04 4.70
CA LEU A 370 16.74 3.12 3.29
C LEU A 370 15.55 4.05 3.04
N LEU A 371 14.57 4.08 3.96
CA LEU A 371 13.42 4.97 3.88
C LEU A 371 13.81 6.44 4.06
N TRP A 372 14.71 6.73 5.01
CA TRP A 372 14.98 8.10 5.46
C TRP A 372 16.31 8.68 4.95
N ALA A 373 17.17 7.89 4.31
CA ALA A 373 18.47 8.35 3.81
C ALA A 373 18.38 9.54 2.82
N ARG A 374 17.24 9.70 2.14
CA ARG A 374 17.01 10.77 1.16
C ARG A 374 16.31 11.99 1.73
N ASP A 375 15.84 11.93 2.97
CA ASP A 375 15.21 13.08 3.61
C ASP A 375 16.29 14.12 3.96
N PRO A 376 16.16 15.38 3.50
CA PRO A 376 17.13 16.44 3.82
C PRO A 376 16.96 16.99 5.24
N SER A 377 15.83 16.71 5.90
CA SER A 377 15.52 17.23 7.23
C SER A 377 16.26 16.46 8.33
N ARG A 378 16.28 17.06 9.54
CA ARG A 378 16.82 16.40 10.74
C ARG A 378 16.00 15.19 11.18
N ALA A 379 14.77 15.02 10.68
CA ALA A 379 13.91 13.89 11.01
C ALA A 379 14.54 12.53 10.65
N ARG A 380 15.41 12.49 9.63
CA ARG A 380 16.10 11.25 9.24
C ARG A 380 16.90 10.62 10.37
N TYR A 381 17.55 11.44 11.20
CA TYR A 381 18.37 10.94 12.29
C TYR A 381 17.50 10.36 13.40
N PHE A 382 16.35 10.98 13.66
CA PHE A 382 15.36 10.46 14.60
C PHE A 382 14.84 9.09 14.16
N TRP A 383 14.43 8.95 12.90
CA TRP A 383 13.91 7.67 12.40
C TRP A 383 14.97 6.58 12.24
N ILE A 384 16.21 6.93 11.92
CA ILE A 384 17.31 5.94 11.93
C ILE A 384 17.61 5.50 13.37
N ALA A 385 17.61 6.43 14.33
CA ALA A 385 17.84 6.12 15.74
C ALA A 385 16.69 5.31 16.36
N SER A 386 15.46 5.41 15.85
CA SER A 386 14.32 4.68 16.42
C SER A 386 14.48 3.17 16.34
N ALA A 387 15.23 2.63 15.38
CA ALA A 387 15.56 1.20 15.34
C ALA A 387 16.41 0.76 16.54
N PHE A 388 17.39 1.59 16.95
CA PHE A 388 18.18 1.34 18.17
C PHE A 388 17.34 1.47 19.42
N VAL A 389 16.46 2.48 19.48
CA VAL A 389 15.54 2.67 20.61
C VAL A 389 14.59 1.48 20.74
N ALA A 390 14.03 1.00 19.63
CA ALA A 390 13.14 -0.16 19.62
C ALA A 390 13.84 -1.44 20.12
N LEU A 391 15.07 -1.69 19.66
CA LEU A 391 15.90 -2.79 20.16
C LEU A 391 16.15 -2.67 21.67
N ILE A 392 16.65 -1.53 22.14
CA ILE A 392 17.00 -1.35 23.56
C ILE A 392 15.73 -1.46 24.43
N ALA A 393 14.61 -0.89 23.97
CA ALA A 393 13.34 -0.98 24.67
C ALA A 393 12.80 -2.43 24.73
N TRP A 394 13.01 -3.21 23.66
CA TRP A 394 12.65 -4.63 23.63
C TRP A 394 13.43 -5.43 24.69
N GLU A 395 14.76 -5.30 24.70
CA GLU A 395 15.63 -5.99 25.66
C GLU A 395 15.38 -5.57 27.12
N LEU A 396 15.25 -4.27 27.38
CA LEU A 396 14.90 -3.79 28.71
C LEU A 396 13.48 -4.23 29.12
N GLY A 397 12.57 -4.32 28.15
CA GLY A 397 11.22 -4.86 28.34
C GLY A 397 11.24 -6.31 28.82
N GLN A 398 12.13 -7.15 28.27
CA GLN A 398 12.34 -8.51 28.75
C GLN A 398 12.95 -8.54 30.16
N ARG A 399 13.94 -7.67 30.44
CA ARG A 399 14.59 -7.55 31.76
C ARG A 399 13.60 -7.23 32.87
N TRP A 400 12.58 -6.42 32.58
CA TRP A 400 11.54 -6.02 33.53
C TRP A 400 10.24 -6.83 33.41
N HIS A 401 10.25 -7.93 32.64
CA HIS A 401 9.08 -8.80 32.42
C HIS A 401 7.85 -8.07 31.86
N VAL A 402 8.07 -6.96 31.14
CA VAL A 402 7.04 -6.22 30.39
C VAL A 402 6.77 -6.88 29.05
N VAL A 403 7.81 -7.48 28.44
CA VAL A 403 7.74 -8.23 27.19
C VAL A 403 8.17 -9.68 27.47
N PRO A 404 7.49 -10.70 26.91
CA PRO A 404 7.92 -12.08 27.05
C PRO A 404 9.31 -12.29 26.43
N GLY A 405 10.22 -12.90 27.19
CA GLY A 405 11.58 -13.18 26.75
C GLY A 405 12.52 -13.38 27.94
N VAL A 406 13.78 -13.63 27.65
CA VAL A 406 14.84 -13.74 28.66
C VAL A 406 15.91 -12.74 28.27
N PHE A 407 16.10 -11.72 29.09
CA PHE A 407 17.15 -10.73 28.86
C PHE A 407 18.53 -11.40 28.82
N ASP A 408 19.16 -11.38 27.65
CA ASP A 408 20.56 -11.77 27.44
C ASP A 408 21.37 -10.52 27.02
N ARG A 409 22.53 -10.32 27.66
CA ARG A 409 23.46 -9.26 27.26
C ARG A 409 24.00 -9.49 25.85
N GLY A 410 24.08 -10.74 25.41
CA GLY A 410 24.42 -11.14 24.05
C GLY A 410 23.44 -10.57 23.03
N ASP A 411 22.13 -10.69 23.26
CA ASP A 411 21.08 -10.20 22.37
C ASP A 411 21.17 -8.69 22.19
N LEU A 412 21.39 -7.95 23.29
CA LEU A 412 21.60 -6.51 23.24
C LEU A 412 22.85 -6.12 22.43
N VAL A 413 23.98 -6.80 22.66
CA VAL A 413 25.23 -6.52 21.94
C VAL A 413 25.09 -6.84 20.44
N PHE A 414 24.56 -8.01 20.11
CA PHE A 414 24.40 -8.46 18.73
C PHE A 414 23.35 -7.62 17.99
N GLY A 415 22.26 -7.23 18.65
CA GLY A 415 21.29 -6.29 18.10
C GLY A 415 21.93 -4.92 17.77
N ILE A 416 22.74 -4.37 18.68
CA ILE A 416 23.42 -3.08 18.46
C ILE A 416 24.41 -3.19 17.29
N VAL A 417 25.15 -4.30 17.20
CA VAL A 417 26.04 -4.57 16.08
C VAL A 417 25.24 -4.68 14.78
N GLY A 418 24.10 -5.37 14.78
CA GLY A 418 23.18 -5.48 13.65
C GLY A 418 22.70 -4.11 13.16
N CYS A 419 22.16 -3.29 14.07
CA CYS A 419 21.73 -1.93 13.76
C CYS A 419 22.87 -1.07 13.19
N THR A 420 24.07 -1.14 13.79
CA THR A 420 25.23 -0.36 13.37
C THR A 420 25.70 -0.77 11.98
N LEU A 421 25.83 -2.08 11.71
CA LEU A 421 26.24 -2.60 10.41
C LEU A 421 25.20 -2.28 9.32
N ALA A 422 23.92 -2.31 9.64
CA ALA A 422 22.85 -1.92 8.72
C ALA A 422 22.96 -0.45 8.33
N VAL A 423 23.12 0.45 9.31
CA VAL A 423 23.34 1.88 9.04
C VAL A 423 24.58 2.05 8.18
N LEU A 424 25.72 1.45 8.52
CA LEU A 424 26.97 1.59 7.75
C LEU A 424 26.83 1.09 6.30
N SER A 425 26.17 -0.06 6.12
CA SER A 425 25.97 -0.68 4.82
C SER A 425 24.98 0.10 3.95
N CYS A 426 23.96 0.72 4.55
CA CYS A 426 22.91 1.45 3.84
C CYS A 426 23.19 2.96 3.66
N SER A 427 24.07 3.56 4.48
CA SER A 427 24.27 5.03 4.57
C SER A 427 25.23 5.67 3.54
N LEU A 428 25.43 5.05 2.36
CA LEU A 428 26.01 5.71 1.17
C LEU A 428 27.46 6.24 1.33
N ARG A 429 28.36 5.52 2.01
CA ARG A 429 29.82 5.76 1.88
C ARG A 429 30.62 4.68 1.14
N PHE A 430 30.03 3.53 0.81
CA PHE A 430 30.75 2.41 0.19
C PHE A 430 30.55 2.24 -1.33
N PHE A 431 29.73 3.06 -1.97
CA PHE A 431 29.63 3.12 -3.42
C PHE A 431 29.53 4.59 -3.86
N PRO A 432 30.56 5.15 -4.51
CA PRO A 432 30.45 6.46 -5.14
C PRO A 432 29.39 6.40 -6.26
N ASP A 433 28.87 7.57 -6.65
CA ASP A 433 28.07 7.80 -7.87
C ASP A 433 26.54 7.86 -7.80
N LEU A 434 25.87 7.86 -6.65
CA LEU A 434 24.45 8.24 -6.65
C LEU A 434 24.20 9.76 -6.80
N LYS A 435 25.16 10.62 -6.43
CA LYS A 435 25.08 12.06 -6.73
C LYS A 435 25.30 12.37 -8.22
N ALA A 436 26.09 11.56 -8.92
CA ALA A 436 26.36 11.74 -10.36
C ALA A 436 25.20 11.25 -11.23
N ILE A 437 24.39 10.30 -10.75
CA ILE A 437 23.28 9.68 -11.51
C ILE A 437 21.99 10.51 -11.44
N THR A 438 21.84 11.41 -10.45
CA THR A 438 20.61 12.19 -10.23
C THR A 438 20.79 13.71 -10.33
N ALA A 439 21.96 14.19 -10.76
CA ALA A 439 22.10 15.61 -11.08
C ALA A 439 21.19 15.94 -12.26
N PRO A 440 20.36 17.01 -12.20
CA PRO A 440 19.63 17.46 -13.37
C PRO A 440 20.62 17.72 -14.50
N GLU A 441 20.33 17.24 -15.71
CA GLU A 441 21.10 17.64 -16.89
C GLU A 441 21.13 19.17 -16.92
N LYS A 442 22.35 19.75 -16.88
CA LYS A 442 22.49 21.17 -17.12
C LYS A 442 21.89 21.44 -18.50
N PRO A 443 21.02 22.46 -18.65
CA PRO A 443 20.54 22.83 -19.97
C PRO A 443 21.73 23.07 -20.89
N PRO A 444 21.64 22.69 -22.18
CA PRO A 444 22.70 22.97 -23.13
C PRO A 444 23.00 24.46 -23.08
N LYS A 445 24.29 24.81 -22.97
CA LYS A 445 24.70 26.20 -23.13
C LYS A 445 24.29 26.61 -24.53
N GLU A 446 23.38 27.58 -24.65
CA GLU A 446 23.15 28.27 -25.89
C GLU A 446 24.49 28.90 -26.32
N SER A 447 24.99 28.46 -27.47
CA SER A 447 26.14 29.03 -28.18
C SER A 447 25.69 29.46 -29.57
#